data_AF-A0A5B0RNN6-F1
#
_entry.id   AF-A0A5B0RNN6-F1
#
_cell.length_a   1.000
_cell.length_b   1.000
_cell.length_c   1.000
_cell.angle_alpha   90.00
_cell.angle_beta   90.00
_cell.angle_gamma   90.00
#
_symmetry.space_group_name_H-M   'P 1'
#
loop_
_entity.id
_entity.type
_entity.pdbx_description
1 polymer ?
#
loop_
_entity_poly.entity_id
_entity_poly.type
_entity_poly.pdbx_seq_one_letter_code
_entity_poly.pdbx_strand_id
1 'polypeptide(L)'
;MTAAPDEQQPNSNDQQQQSQSQPAVNKKARREILGPVNPDVNYNTYMIIEAPPSVIPPKKYCDITGLEAPYIDPKSRLRYHNAEVYELIRTFGPGLDQSYLSLRGAHITLR
;
A
#
# COMPACT_ATOMS: atom_id res chain seq x y z
N MET A 1 -59.76 14.83 -57.42
CA MET A 1 -58.66 13.86 -57.31
C MET A 1 -57.76 14.38 -56.19
N THR A 2 -58.18 14.33 -54.92
CA THR A 2 -58.20 13.14 -54.02
C THR A 2 -56.76 12.72 -53.72
N ALA A 3 -56.23 12.64 -52.49
CA ALA A 3 -56.70 12.91 -51.13
C ALA A 3 -55.47 13.01 -50.18
N ALA A 4 -55.62 13.70 -49.05
CA ALA A 4 -54.78 13.55 -47.84
C ALA A 4 -55.10 12.21 -47.12
N PRO A 5 -54.31 11.71 -46.14
CA PRO A 5 -54.16 12.30 -44.79
C PRO A 5 -52.70 12.21 -44.26
N ASP A 6 -52.20 13.06 -43.36
CA ASP A 6 -52.50 13.21 -41.92
C ASP A 6 -52.32 11.90 -41.10
N GLU A 7 -51.15 11.72 -40.47
CA GLU A 7 -51.01 10.81 -39.31
C GLU A 7 -49.85 11.23 -38.39
N GLN A 8 -50.23 12.00 -37.36
CA GLN A 8 -49.97 11.78 -35.93
C GLN A 8 -48.54 11.38 -35.47
N GLN A 9 -47.97 12.24 -34.63
CA GLN A 9 -46.80 11.97 -33.80
C GLN A 9 -47.05 10.81 -32.83
N PRO A 10 -46.11 9.85 -32.66
CA PRO A 10 -46.00 9.10 -31.41
C PRO A 10 -45.15 9.89 -30.41
N ASN A 11 -45.74 10.13 -29.22
CA ASN A 11 -45.11 10.70 -28.05
C ASN A 11 -43.76 10.02 -27.74
N SER A 12 -42.67 10.77 -27.81
CA SER A 12 -41.34 10.32 -27.35
C SER A 12 -41.18 10.49 -25.83
N ASN A 13 -42.22 10.23 -25.04
CA ASN A 13 -42.14 10.28 -23.57
C ASN A 13 -42.02 8.90 -22.91
N ASP A 14 -41.94 7.81 -23.68
CA ASP A 14 -41.83 6.46 -23.14
C ASP A 14 -40.63 5.68 -23.72
N GLN A 15 -39.43 6.25 -23.63
CA GLN A 15 -38.21 5.44 -23.49
C GLN A 15 -37.50 5.79 -22.19
N GLN A 16 -37.94 5.10 -21.13
CA GLN A 16 -37.06 4.31 -20.27
C GLN A 16 -35.93 5.14 -19.61
N GLN A 17 -36.09 5.67 -18.40
CA GLN A 17 -36.07 4.87 -17.17
C GLN A 17 -35.33 3.53 -17.31
N GLN A 18 -34.03 3.58 -17.66
CA GLN A 18 -33.03 2.59 -17.22
C GLN A 18 -31.62 3.01 -17.65
N SER A 19 -30.95 3.80 -16.83
CA SER A 19 -29.50 3.67 -16.70
C SER A 19 -29.16 3.80 -15.23
N GLN A 20 -29.10 2.62 -14.63
CA GLN A 20 -28.61 2.30 -13.31
C GLN A 20 -27.44 3.19 -12.90
N SER A 21 -27.55 3.68 -11.66
CA SER A 21 -26.48 4.16 -10.80
C SER A 21 -25.07 3.71 -11.22
N GLN A 22 -24.37 4.53 -12.00
CA GLN A 22 -22.92 4.46 -12.00
C GLN A 22 -22.45 5.13 -10.71
N PRO A 23 -21.68 4.46 -9.85
CA PRO A 23 -21.01 5.17 -8.78
C PRO A 23 -20.10 6.19 -9.45
N ALA A 24 -20.35 7.47 -9.21
CA ALA A 24 -19.45 8.53 -9.60
C ALA A 24 -18.14 8.32 -8.83
N VAL A 25 -17.23 7.53 -9.40
CA VAL A 25 -15.88 7.37 -8.85
C VAL A 25 -15.27 8.75 -8.88
N ASN A 26 -15.05 9.29 -7.69
CA ASN A 26 -14.58 10.64 -7.49
C ASN A 26 -13.14 10.73 -8.03
N LYS A 27 -13.01 11.08 -9.32
CA LYS A 27 -11.72 11.22 -10.04
C LYS A 27 -10.80 12.26 -9.38
N LYS A 28 -11.32 13.06 -8.44
CA LYS A 28 -10.56 14.05 -7.68
C LYS A 28 -9.58 13.42 -6.70
N ALA A 29 -9.91 12.27 -6.10
CA ALA A 29 -9.04 11.65 -5.09
C ALA A 29 -7.73 11.08 -5.68
N ARG A 30 -7.70 10.71 -6.96
CA ARG A 30 -6.47 10.19 -7.61
C ARG A 30 -5.51 11.29 -8.07
N ARG A 31 -6.01 12.52 -8.30
CA ARG A 31 -5.17 13.63 -8.76
C ARG A 31 -4.30 14.24 -7.67
N GLU A 32 -4.61 14.01 -6.40
CA GLU A 32 -3.83 14.59 -5.30
C GLU A 32 -2.49 13.87 -5.03
N ILE A 33 -2.31 12.63 -5.52
CA ILE A 33 -1.06 11.87 -5.33
C ILE A 33 0.03 12.31 -6.33
N LEU A 34 -0.34 12.93 -7.46
CA LEU A 34 0.60 13.35 -8.48
C LEU A 34 0.59 14.89 -8.53
N GLY A 35 1.64 15.52 -7.99
CA GLY A 35 1.83 16.97 -7.98
C GLY A 35 1.81 17.61 -9.38
N PRO A 36 2.08 18.93 -9.51
CA PRO A 36 2.01 19.63 -10.79
C PRO A 36 2.94 18.96 -11.81
N VAL A 37 2.36 18.38 -12.86
CA VAL A 37 3.08 17.68 -13.92
C VAL A 37 3.74 18.73 -14.82
N ASN A 38 5.06 18.87 -14.72
CA ASN A 38 5.85 19.64 -15.69
C ASN A 38 5.78 18.94 -17.06
N PRO A 39 5.30 19.60 -18.12
CA PRO A 39 5.11 18.97 -19.44
C PRO A 39 6.43 18.62 -20.13
N ASP A 40 7.55 19.21 -19.69
CA ASP A 40 8.88 18.97 -20.26
C ASP A 40 9.56 17.70 -19.70
N VAL A 41 9.03 17.11 -18.63
CA VAL A 41 9.58 15.90 -18.01
C VAL A 41 8.79 14.70 -18.52
N ASN A 42 9.46 13.80 -19.25
CA ASN A 42 8.85 12.54 -19.69
C ASN A 42 8.69 11.55 -18.52
N TYR A 43 7.60 11.69 -17.78
CA TYR A 43 7.18 10.82 -16.68
C TYR A 43 6.76 9.41 -17.11
N ASN A 44 6.70 9.13 -18.42
CA ASN A 44 6.26 7.86 -19.01
C ASN A 44 7.43 6.95 -19.42
N THR A 45 8.63 7.15 -18.87
CA THR A 45 9.74 6.23 -19.10
C THR A 45 9.57 5.01 -18.20
N TYR A 46 9.52 3.80 -18.77
CA TYR A 46 9.37 2.53 -18.03
C TYR A 46 10.38 2.34 -16.88
N MET A 47 11.51 3.05 -16.93
CA MET A 47 12.58 3.00 -15.92
C MET A 47 12.28 3.76 -14.62
N ILE A 48 11.26 4.63 -14.61
CA ILE A 48 10.86 5.43 -13.44
C ILE A 48 9.78 4.70 -12.61
N ILE A 49 9.20 3.62 -13.15
CA ILE A 49 8.16 2.85 -12.46
C ILE A 49 8.82 1.98 -11.38
N GLU A 50 8.75 2.42 -10.14
CA GLU A 50 9.21 1.67 -8.98
C GLU A 50 8.30 0.46 -8.68
N ALA A 51 8.88 -0.58 -8.09
CA ALA A 51 8.13 -1.76 -7.68
C ALA A 51 7.11 -1.40 -6.59
N PRO A 52 5.87 -1.94 -6.65
CA PRO A 52 4.89 -1.72 -5.59
C PRO A 52 5.36 -2.36 -4.27
N PRO A 53 4.93 -1.83 -3.12
CA PRO A 53 5.29 -2.41 -1.83
C PRO A 53 4.65 -3.80 -1.64
N SER A 54 5.30 -4.64 -0.84
CA SER A 54 4.74 -5.97 -0.48
C SER A 54 3.49 -5.83 0.38
N VAL A 55 2.43 -6.55 0.02
CA VAL A 55 1.17 -6.63 0.80
C VAL A 55 1.22 -7.79 1.80
N ILE A 56 2.07 -8.80 1.56
CA ILE A 56 2.16 -9.99 2.40
C ILE A 56 3.04 -9.68 3.62
N PRO A 57 2.56 -9.95 4.85
CA PRO A 57 3.35 -9.72 6.04
C PRO A 57 4.56 -10.66 6.09
N PRO A 58 5.77 -10.15 6.36
CA PRO A 58 6.95 -10.99 6.43
C PRO A 58 6.93 -11.86 7.68
N LYS A 59 7.47 -13.07 7.55
CA LYS A 59 7.75 -13.94 8.71
C LYS A 59 8.78 -13.29 9.63
N LYS A 60 8.64 -13.52 10.93
CA LYS A 60 9.55 -13.00 11.95
C LYS A 60 10.55 -14.08 12.33
N TYR A 61 11.83 -13.74 12.23
CA TYR A 61 12.94 -14.61 12.63
C TYR A 61 13.70 -13.97 13.79
N CYS A 62 14.36 -14.81 14.57
CA CYS A 62 15.21 -14.45 15.68
C CYS A 62 16.45 -13.74 15.13
N ASP A 63 16.78 -12.58 15.70
CA ASP A 63 17.89 -11.77 15.19
C ASP A 63 19.28 -12.43 15.48
N ILE A 64 19.34 -13.39 16.42
CA ILE A 64 20.56 -14.07 16.84
C ILE A 64 20.71 -15.44 16.15
N THR A 65 19.66 -16.27 16.19
CA THR A 65 19.73 -17.68 15.73
C THR A 65 19.13 -17.91 14.35
N GLY A 66 18.33 -16.99 13.82
CA GLY A 66 17.64 -17.15 12.53
C GLY A 66 16.44 -18.10 12.53
N LEU A 67 16.09 -18.73 13.66
CA LEU A 67 14.86 -19.52 13.81
C LEU A 67 13.61 -18.64 13.83
N GLU A 68 12.41 -19.18 13.58
CA GLU A 68 11.16 -18.39 13.65
C GLU A 68 10.97 -17.81 15.06
N ALA A 69 10.75 -16.49 15.20
CA ALA A 69 10.67 -15.83 16.50
C ALA A 69 9.24 -15.39 16.83
N PRO A 70 8.56 -16.07 17.77
CA PRO A 70 7.23 -15.67 18.22
C PRO A 70 7.23 -14.45 19.16
N TYR A 71 8.36 -14.13 19.81
CA TYR A 71 8.42 -13.11 20.85
C TYR A 71 9.41 -11.97 20.55
N ILE A 72 9.20 -10.82 21.21
CA ILE A 72 10.00 -9.60 21.09
C ILE A 72 10.31 -9.07 22.49
N ASP A 73 11.56 -8.69 22.73
CA ASP A 73 11.97 -8.07 23.99
C ASP A 73 11.48 -6.61 24.06
N PRO A 74 10.75 -6.19 25.11
CA PRO A 74 10.29 -4.81 25.26
C PRO A 74 11.43 -3.79 25.42
N LYS A 75 12.60 -4.21 25.92
CA LYS A 75 13.73 -3.30 26.17
C LYS A 75 14.54 -3.06 24.90
N SER A 76 15.06 -4.13 24.29
CA SER A 76 15.94 -4.04 23.11
C SER A 76 15.20 -4.09 21.77
N ARG A 77 13.92 -4.49 21.73
CA ARG A 77 13.16 -4.77 20.49
C ARG A 77 13.77 -5.86 19.60
N LEU A 78 14.65 -6.69 20.17
CA LEU A 78 15.16 -7.89 19.51
C LEU A 78 14.09 -8.99 19.53
N ARG A 79 14.06 -9.78 18.45
CA ARG A 79 13.18 -10.94 18.28
C ARG A 79 13.89 -12.18 18.80
N TYR A 80 13.21 -13.00 19.60
CA TYR A 80 13.78 -14.22 20.17
C TYR A 80 12.83 -15.43 20.04
N HIS A 81 13.42 -16.63 20.06
CA HIS A 81 12.68 -17.89 19.91
C HIS A 81 12.33 -18.54 21.26
N ASN A 82 13.33 -18.74 22.12
CA ASN A 82 13.22 -19.45 23.40
C ASN A 82 13.74 -18.60 24.57
N ALA A 83 13.56 -19.12 25.79
CA ALA A 83 14.00 -18.46 27.02
C ALA A 83 15.53 -18.29 27.10
N GLU A 84 16.31 -19.26 26.63
CA GLU A 84 17.78 -19.21 26.65
C GLU A 84 18.32 -18.02 25.84
N VAL A 85 17.76 -17.77 24.66
CA VAL A 85 18.14 -16.61 23.84
C VAL A 85 17.72 -15.31 24.54
N TYR A 86 16.59 -15.30 25.25
CA TYR A 86 16.19 -14.14 26.03
C TYR A 86 17.16 -13.86 27.19
N GLU A 87 17.66 -14.89 27.88
CA GLU A 87 18.69 -14.74 28.91
C GLU A 87 19.99 -14.18 28.34
N LEU A 88 20.42 -14.67 27.18
CA LEU A 88 21.58 -14.14 26.46
C LEU A 88 21.40 -12.65 26.15
N ILE A 89 20.25 -12.24 25.61
CA ILE A 89 19.96 -10.83 25.31
C ILE A 89 20.07 -9.94 26.56
N ARG A 90 19.67 -10.42 27.74
CA ARG A 90 19.79 -9.64 28.99
C ARG A 90 21.23 -9.40 29.43
N THR A 91 22.17 -10.24 28.99
CA THR A 91 23.60 -10.09 29.28
C THR A 91 24.34 -9.18 28.29
N PHE A 92 23.67 -8.69 27.25
CA PHE A 92 24.30 -7.84 26.25
C PHE A 92 24.84 -6.55 26.86
N GLY A 93 26.08 -6.22 26.48
CA GLY A 93 26.67 -4.92 26.73
C GLY A 93 25.97 -3.81 25.95
N PRO A 94 26.18 -2.54 26.34
CA PRO A 94 25.57 -1.40 25.67
C PRO A 94 25.99 -1.34 24.19
N GLY A 95 25.02 -1.19 23.28
CA GLY A 95 25.24 -1.00 21.84
C GLY A 95 25.23 -2.29 21.00
N LEU A 96 25.34 -3.47 21.61
CA LEU A 96 25.21 -4.74 20.88
C LEU A 96 23.80 -4.92 20.31
N ASP A 97 22.79 -4.53 21.08
CA ASP A 97 21.39 -4.47 20.65
C ASP A 97 21.22 -3.69 19.33
N GLN A 98 21.84 -2.52 19.24
CA GLN A 98 21.76 -1.69 18.03
C GLN A 98 22.53 -2.29 16.85
N SER A 99 23.62 -3.01 17.09
CA SER A 99 24.33 -3.75 16.03
C SER A 99 23.48 -4.88 15.45
N TYR A 100 22.73 -5.62 16.28
CA TYR A 100 21.81 -6.64 15.78
C TYR A 100 20.59 -6.01 15.08
N LEU A 101 20.08 -4.89 15.60
CA LEU A 101 18.99 -4.15 14.94
C LEU A 101 19.41 -3.55 13.59
N SER A 102 20.68 -3.17 13.42
CA SER A 102 21.18 -2.62 12.15
C SER A 102 21.21 -3.66 11.04
N LEU A 103 21.52 -4.92 11.36
CA LEU A 103 21.44 -6.03 10.40
C LEU A 103 20.01 -6.21 9.85
N ARG A 104 19.00 -6.01 10.68
CA ARG A 104 17.59 -6.03 10.27
C ARG A 104 17.14 -4.72 9.58
N GLY A 105 17.93 -3.66 9.65
CA GLY A 105 17.54 -2.32 9.20
C GLY A 105 16.55 -1.60 10.14
N ALA A 106 16.51 -1.98 11.42
CA ALA A 106 15.61 -1.42 12.43
C ALA A 106 16.33 -0.54 13.49
N HIS A 107 17.62 -0.24 13.31
CA HIS A 107 18.38 0.61 14.21
C HIS A 107 18.03 2.09 14.01
N ILE A 108 18.13 2.86 15.10
CA ILE A 108 17.95 4.32 15.10
C ILE A 108 19.30 5.01 15.31
N THR A 109 19.63 5.97 14.44
CA THR A 109 20.75 6.91 14.65
C THR A 109 20.18 8.23 15.12
N LEU A 110 20.62 8.71 16.29
CA LEU A 110 20.34 10.06 16.73
C LEU A 110 21.30 11.02 16.00
N ARG A 111 20.76 12.10 15.42
CA ARG A 111 21.51 13.16 14.73
C ARG A 111 21.39 14.47 15.48
#